data_AF-A0A7W0MFM5-F1
#
_entry.id   AF-A0A7W0MFM5-F1
#
_cell.length_a   1.000
_cell.length_b   1.000
_cell.length_c   1.000
_cell.angle_alpha   90.00
_cell.angle_beta   90.00
_cell.angle_gamma   90.00
#
_symmetry.space_group_name_H-M   'P 1'
#
loop_
_entity.id
_entity.type
_entity.pdbx_description
1 polymer ?
#
loop_
_entity_poly.entity_id
_entity_poly.type
_entity_poly.pdbx_seq_one_letter_code
_entity_poly.pdbx_strand_id
1 'polypeptide(L)'
;MTTIVVTLTDLTFPANLEDKFCKFRPLISLKYRDSNNKITFAREVLPGLGKRDYWECEKDNKSKPNYVRHQTEPKVDMDKVDVSTREITFDDLDLKKLERVEVEIFDIDIKSGFLDKLRENLLQVLPVAVAPFLPVTLPVTLTLIKGAVEKGTGKKVADLKKSLLDKATGKEDGVARSLWIHSQTLTSDSQHTITINGSGVQGDYSVTLEIEVT
;
A
#
# COMPACT_ATOMS: atom_id res chain seq x y z
N MET A 1 3.31 -3.61 22.83
CA MET A 1 2.90 -3.71 21.42
C MET A 1 3.23 -2.38 20.78
N THR A 2 3.81 -2.40 19.60
CA THR A 2 4.38 -1.23 18.94
C THR A 2 3.51 -0.85 17.76
N THR A 3 3.29 0.44 17.60
CA THR A 3 2.66 1.00 16.41
C THR A 3 3.73 1.62 15.53
N ILE A 4 3.63 1.38 14.22
CA ILE A 4 4.48 2.03 13.23
C ILE A 4 3.59 2.82 12.28
N VAL A 5 3.81 4.12 12.20
CA VAL A 5 3.17 4.99 11.21
C VAL A 5 4.15 5.22 10.08
N VAL A 6 3.72 5.00 8.84
CA VAL A 6 4.51 5.26 7.63
C VAL A 6 3.76 6.24 6.75
N THR A 7 4.35 7.40 6.52
CA THR A 7 3.78 8.46 5.69
C THR A 7 4.63 8.65 4.45
N LEU A 8 4.03 8.51 3.27
CA LEU A 8 4.68 8.82 2.01
C LEU A 8 4.67 10.33 1.80
N THR A 9 5.86 10.94 1.82
CA THR A 9 6.03 12.41 1.76
C THR A 9 6.53 12.91 0.42
N ASP A 10 7.11 12.03 -0.40
CA ASP A 10 7.46 12.32 -1.78
C ASP A 10 7.42 11.06 -2.66
N LEU A 11 7.06 11.23 -3.93
CA LEU A 11 7.09 10.17 -4.94
C LEU A 11 7.35 10.79 -6.31
N THR A 12 8.51 10.48 -6.87
CA THR A 12 8.94 10.89 -8.20
C THR A 12 8.91 9.71 -9.16
N PHE A 13 8.31 9.93 -10.32
CA PHE A 13 8.26 9.02 -11.46
C PHE A 13 9.39 9.32 -12.45
N PRO A 14 9.61 8.42 -13.42
CA PRO A 14 10.39 8.75 -14.61
C PRO A 14 9.76 9.92 -15.36
N ALA A 15 10.61 10.79 -15.95
CA ALA A 15 10.15 11.94 -16.73
C ALA A 15 9.22 11.56 -17.89
N ASN A 16 9.43 10.38 -18.48
CA ASN A 16 8.68 9.85 -19.61
C ASN A 16 7.85 8.62 -19.22
N LEU A 17 7.09 8.69 -18.12
CA LEU A 17 6.13 7.64 -17.76
C LEU A 17 4.97 7.61 -18.80
N GLU A 18 4.77 6.47 -19.46
CA GLU A 18 3.65 6.29 -20.39
C GLU A 18 2.29 6.33 -19.66
N ASP A 19 1.26 6.93 -20.27
CA ASP A 19 -0.07 7.11 -19.65
C ASP A 19 -0.73 5.79 -19.21
N LYS A 20 -0.42 4.67 -19.90
CA LYS A 20 -0.91 3.33 -19.53
C LYS A 20 -0.41 2.83 -18.16
N PHE A 21 0.58 3.49 -17.57
CA PHE A 21 1.13 3.19 -16.24
C PHE A 21 0.76 4.25 -15.21
N CYS A 22 -0.11 5.21 -15.57
CA CYS A 22 -0.42 6.34 -14.71
C CYS A 22 -1.48 6.06 -13.64
N LYS A 23 -2.02 4.83 -13.59
CA LYS A 23 -2.90 4.37 -12.51
C LYS A 23 -2.11 3.45 -11.62
N PHE A 24 -1.84 3.85 -10.39
CA PHE A 24 -0.91 3.10 -9.56
C PHE A 24 -1.24 3.12 -8.07
N ARG A 25 -0.62 2.18 -7.35
CA ARG A 25 -0.61 2.09 -5.89
C ARG A 25 0.80 1.75 -5.39
N PRO A 26 1.29 2.47 -4.36
CA PRO A 26 2.39 2.01 -3.54
C PRO A 26 1.95 0.87 -2.60
N LEU A 27 2.77 -0.17 -2.50
CA LEU A 27 2.74 -1.18 -1.46
C LEU A 27 3.96 -0.98 -0.57
N ILE A 28 3.72 -0.78 0.72
CA ILE A 28 4.76 -0.68 1.74
C ILE A 28 4.86 -2.02 2.47
N SER A 29 6.06 -2.58 2.53
CA SER A 29 6.38 -3.80 3.26
C SER A 29 7.45 -3.53 4.32
N LEU A 30 7.14 -3.83 5.57
CA LEU A 30 8.07 -3.79 6.69
C LEU A 30 8.56 -5.20 7.02
N LYS A 31 9.87 -5.38 7.11
CA LYS A 31 10.52 -6.58 7.64
C LYS A 31 11.05 -6.26 9.03
N TYR A 32 10.69 -7.08 10.00
CA TYR A 32 11.12 -6.89 11.38
C TYR A 32 11.35 -8.21 12.11
N ARG A 33 12.02 -8.15 13.26
CA ARG A 33 12.11 -9.25 14.21
C ARG A 33 11.12 -9.05 15.35
N ASP A 34 10.48 -10.15 15.74
CA ASP A 34 9.61 -10.17 16.91
C ASP A 34 10.36 -10.45 18.22
N SER A 35 9.62 -10.47 19.34
CA SER A 35 10.19 -10.75 20.67
C SER A 35 10.91 -12.09 20.75
N ASN A 36 10.55 -13.06 19.89
CA ASN A 36 11.15 -14.39 19.78
C ASN A 36 12.30 -14.46 18.75
N ASN A 37 12.75 -13.31 18.22
CA ASN A 37 13.75 -13.18 17.15
C ASN A 37 13.34 -13.76 15.79
N LYS A 38 12.06 -14.08 15.59
CA LYS A 38 11.54 -14.57 14.32
C LYS A 38 11.38 -13.41 13.36
N ILE A 39 11.76 -13.63 12.09
CA ILE A 39 11.54 -12.66 11.01
C ILE A 39 10.07 -12.66 10.60
N THR A 40 9.46 -11.49 10.64
CA THR A 40 8.05 -11.25 10.33
C THR A 40 7.91 -10.09 9.34
N PHE A 41 6.78 -10.05 8.63
CA PHE A 41 6.47 -9.02 7.64
C PHE A 41 5.11 -8.38 7.89
N ALA A 42 5.07 -7.05 7.88
CA ALA A 42 3.85 -6.26 7.77
C ALA A 42 3.77 -5.63 6.37
N ARG A 43 2.57 -5.54 5.79
CA ARG A 43 2.40 -5.06 4.40
C ARG A 43 1.07 -4.34 4.26
N GLU A 44 1.09 -3.20 3.59
CA GLU A 44 -0.09 -2.36 3.33
C GLU A 44 0.04 -1.56 2.05
N VAL A 45 -1.10 -1.20 1.45
CA VAL A 45 -1.17 -0.42 0.22
C VAL A 45 -1.71 0.98 0.46
N LEU A 46 -1.24 1.95 -0.34
CA LEU A 46 -1.72 3.32 -0.40
C LEU A 46 -2.50 3.57 -1.71
N PRO A 47 -3.60 4.37 -1.70
CA PRO A 47 -4.28 4.89 -0.52
C PRO A 47 -5.19 3.86 0.18
N GLY A 48 -5.45 2.71 -0.45
CA GLY A 48 -6.31 1.66 0.08
C GLY A 48 -6.72 0.63 -0.99
N LEU A 49 -7.72 -0.19 -0.67
CA LEU A 49 -8.19 -1.28 -1.55
C LEU A 49 -9.52 -1.01 -2.26
N GLY A 50 -10.13 0.16 -2.07
CA GLY A 50 -11.42 0.50 -2.66
C GLY A 50 -11.39 0.57 -4.20
N LYS A 51 -12.59 0.53 -4.79
CA LYS A 51 -12.83 0.51 -6.25
C LYS A 51 -12.18 1.68 -7.00
N ARG A 52 -12.00 2.82 -6.32
CA ARG A 52 -11.39 4.05 -6.86
C ARG A 52 -10.23 4.55 -6.02
N ASP A 53 -9.69 3.70 -5.15
CA ASP A 53 -8.61 4.05 -4.24
C ASP A 53 -7.29 3.79 -4.96
N TYR A 54 -6.95 4.61 -5.93
CA TYR A 54 -5.69 4.57 -6.66
C TYR A 54 -5.30 5.99 -7.05
N TRP A 55 -4.01 6.23 -7.23
CA TRP A 55 -3.54 7.51 -7.73
C TRP A 55 -3.47 7.50 -9.25
N GLU A 56 -3.80 8.64 -9.86
CA GLU A 56 -3.84 8.86 -11.30
C GLU A 56 -2.86 9.97 -11.71
N CYS A 57 -2.11 9.78 -12.78
CA CYS A 57 -1.20 10.79 -13.33
C CYS A 57 -1.35 11.08 -14.83
N GLU A 58 -2.31 10.44 -15.50
CA GLU A 58 -2.56 10.65 -16.93
C GLU A 58 -3.03 12.09 -17.15
N LYS A 59 -2.35 12.81 -18.05
CA LYS A 59 -2.54 14.26 -18.22
C LYS A 59 -3.97 14.63 -18.64
N ASP A 60 -4.61 13.77 -19.41
CA ASP A 60 -5.98 13.97 -19.89
C ASP A 60 -7.03 13.75 -18.78
N ASN A 61 -6.64 13.10 -17.69
CA ASN A 61 -7.48 12.84 -16.52
C ASN A 61 -7.32 13.88 -15.41
N LYS A 62 -6.77 15.08 -15.69
CA LYS A 62 -6.54 16.15 -14.70
C LYS A 62 -7.78 16.60 -13.90
N SER A 63 -8.98 16.31 -14.38
CA SER A 63 -10.25 16.63 -13.71
C SER A 63 -10.77 15.51 -12.78
N LYS A 64 -10.09 14.36 -12.74
CA LYS A 64 -10.48 13.25 -11.87
C LYS A 64 -10.09 13.54 -10.41
N PRO A 65 -10.89 13.10 -9.43
CA PRO A 65 -10.66 13.39 -8.02
C PRO A 65 -9.36 12.78 -7.47
N ASN A 66 -8.84 11.75 -8.14
CA ASN A 66 -7.63 11.03 -7.76
C ASN A 66 -6.42 11.39 -8.61
N TYR A 67 -6.49 12.48 -9.39
CA TYR A 67 -5.38 12.99 -10.16
C TYR A 67 -4.36 13.67 -9.25
N VAL A 68 -3.12 13.18 -9.26
CA VAL A 68 -2.08 13.60 -8.33
C VAL A 68 -0.79 14.04 -9.01
N ARG A 69 -0.77 14.26 -10.33
CA ARG A 69 0.48 14.67 -11.02
C ARG A 69 0.81 16.14 -10.75
N HIS A 70 2.11 16.40 -10.54
CA HIS A 70 2.64 17.76 -10.47
C HIS A 70 2.63 18.44 -11.85
N GLN A 71 2.42 19.76 -11.88
CA GLN A 71 2.22 20.49 -13.15
C GLN A 71 3.48 20.52 -14.03
N THR A 72 4.65 20.63 -13.40
CA THR A 72 5.93 20.89 -14.08
C THR A 72 7.02 19.88 -13.77
N GLU A 73 6.80 18.98 -12.82
CA GLU A 73 7.81 18.05 -12.32
C GLU A 73 7.33 16.62 -12.52
N PRO A 74 8.23 15.65 -12.70
CA PRO A 74 7.87 14.26 -12.89
C PRO A 74 7.54 13.58 -11.55
N LYS A 75 6.70 14.21 -10.72
CA LYS A 75 6.37 13.72 -9.38
C LYS A 75 4.89 13.79 -9.06
N VAL A 76 4.51 13.15 -7.95
CA VAL A 76 3.22 13.34 -7.30
C VAL A 76 3.18 14.71 -6.62
N ASP A 77 2.09 15.42 -6.86
CA ASP A 77 1.70 16.65 -6.19
C ASP A 77 1.12 16.29 -4.82
N MET A 78 1.99 16.29 -3.82
CA MET A 78 1.67 15.93 -2.44
C MET A 78 0.70 16.89 -1.75
N ASP A 79 0.51 18.11 -2.28
CA ASP A 79 -0.46 19.07 -1.76
C ASP A 79 -1.91 18.71 -2.17
N LYS A 80 -2.07 17.88 -3.21
CA LYS A 80 -3.36 17.33 -3.63
C LYS A 80 -3.74 16.04 -2.92
N VAL A 81 -2.81 15.42 -2.20
CA VAL A 81 -2.99 14.12 -1.56
C VAL A 81 -3.16 14.33 -0.06
N ASP A 82 -4.36 14.06 0.44
CA ASP A 82 -4.64 14.11 1.88
C ASP A 82 -3.75 13.13 2.64
N VAL A 83 -3.30 13.52 3.84
CA VAL A 83 -2.40 12.70 4.68
C VAL A 83 -2.96 11.31 4.93
N SER A 84 -4.27 11.18 5.19
CA SER A 84 -4.91 9.89 5.45
C SER A 84 -4.86 8.91 4.27
N THR A 85 -4.57 9.40 3.07
CA THR A 85 -4.48 8.60 1.85
C THR A 85 -3.04 8.24 1.48
N ARG A 86 -2.05 8.81 2.16
CA ARG A 86 -0.62 8.53 1.99
C ARG A 86 0.06 8.03 3.26
N GLU A 87 -0.73 7.80 4.31
CA GLU A 87 -0.32 7.28 5.61
C GLU A 87 -0.82 5.86 5.80
N ILE A 88 0.03 5.01 6.35
CA ILE A 88 -0.31 3.66 6.82
C ILE A 88 0.02 3.57 8.29
N THR A 89 -0.92 3.06 9.07
CA THR A 89 -0.65 2.62 10.44
C THR A 89 -0.56 1.10 10.50
N PHE A 90 0.55 0.59 11.02
CA PHE A 90 0.74 -0.80 11.38
C PHE A 90 0.62 -0.94 12.90
N ASP A 91 -0.54 -1.38 13.36
CA ASP A 91 -0.83 -1.57 14.79
C ASP A 91 -0.53 -2.99 15.28
N ASP A 92 -0.41 -3.11 16.60
CA ASP A 92 -0.27 -4.36 17.34
C ASP A 92 0.90 -5.24 16.84
N LEU A 93 2.00 -4.61 16.44
CA LEU A 93 3.21 -5.34 16.07
C LEU A 93 3.96 -5.79 17.34
N ASP A 94 4.29 -7.08 17.39
CA ASP A 94 5.32 -7.58 18.29
C ASP A 94 6.69 -7.21 17.69
N LEU A 95 7.09 -5.95 17.85
CA LEU A 95 8.31 -5.40 17.30
C LEU A 95 9.44 -5.47 18.33
N LYS A 96 10.49 -6.23 18.03
CA LYS A 96 11.78 -6.15 18.73
C LYS A 96 12.79 -5.30 17.98
N LYS A 97 12.83 -5.43 16.65
CA LYS A 97 13.75 -4.68 15.79
C LYS A 97 13.19 -4.51 14.39
N LEU A 98 13.11 -3.28 13.92
CA LEU A 98 12.77 -2.98 12.53
C LEU A 98 14.03 -3.13 11.66
N GLU A 99 13.98 -3.98 10.62
CA GLU A 99 15.18 -4.29 9.82
C GLU A 99 15.19 -3.62 8.45
N ARG A 100 14.03 -3.55 7.79
CA ARG A 100 13.95 -3.10 6.41
C ARG A 100 12.56 -2.61 6.07
N VAL A 101 12.51 -1.62 5.21
CA VAL A 101 11.30 -1.19 4.51
C VAL A 101 11.50 -1.35 3.02
N GLU A 102 10.46 -1.78 2.34
CA GLU A 102 10.41 -2.05 0.91
C GLU A 102 9.17 -1.39 0.34
N VAL A 103 9.35 -0.73 -0.80
CA VAL A 103 8.28 -0.07 -1.53
C VAL A 103 8.19 -0.70 -2.90
N GLU A 104 6.98 -1.09 -3.28
CA GLU A 104 6.66 -1.57 -4.61
C GLU A 104 5.58 -0.68 -5.22
N ILE A 105 5.84 -0.11 -6.40
CA ILE A 105 4.86 0.67 -7.16
C ILE A 105 4.24 -0.25 -8.20
N PHE A 106 2.92 -0.41 -8.13
CA PHE A 106 2.15 -1.20 -9.08
C PHE A 106 1.35 -0.34 -10.01
N ASP A 107 1.39 -0.67 -11.29
CA ASP A 107 0.35 -0.29 -12.25
C ASP A 107 -0.93 -1.09 -11.99
N ILE A 108 -2.07 -0.41 -12.13
CA ILE A 108 -3.40 -0.97 -11.99
C ILE A 108 -4.13 -0.83 -13.31
N ASP A 109 -4.17 -1.92 -14.07
CA ASP A 109 -5.08 -2.03 -15.20
C ASP A 109 -6.50 -2.27 -14.67
N ILE A 110 -7.27 -1.20 -14.45
CA ILE A 110 -8.66 -1.31 -14.02
C ILE A 110 -9.50 -1.80 -15.20
N LYS A 111 -9.47 -3.10 -15.46
CA LYS A 111 -10.53 -3.73 -16.25
C LYS A 111 -11.84 -3.58 -15.48
N SER A 112 -12.83 -2.98 -16.14
CA SER A 112 -14.17 -2.76 -15.59
C SER A 112 -14.73 -4.06 -14.98
N GLY A 113 -15.11 -4.03 -13.70
CA GLY A 113 -15.69 -5.19 -13.00
C GLY A 113 -14.74 -5.96 -12.08
N PHE A 114 -13.42 -5.71 -12.12
CA PHE A 114 -12.45 -6.37 -11.24
C PHE A 114 -12.73 -6.12 -9.74
N LEU A 115 -12.91 -4.86 -9.35
CA LEU A 115 -13.14 -4.52 -7.93
C LEU A 115 -14.59 -4.79 -7.47
N ASP A 116 -15.54 -4.89 -8.40
CA ASP A 116 -16.88 -5.41 -8.08
C ASP A 116 -16.80 -6.89 -7.73
N LYS A 117 -16.07 -7.68 -8.53
CA LYS A 117 -15.75 -9.07 -8.22
C LYS A 117 -14.86 -9.20 -6.99
N LEU A 118 -13.92 -8.29 -6.74
CA LEU A 118 -13.06 -8.36 -5.56
C LEU A 118 -13.83 -8.03 -4.29
N ARG A 119 -14.81 -7.12 -4.33
CA ARG A 119 -15.70 -6.84 -3.18
C ARG A 119 -16.73 -7.94 -2.97
N GLU A 120 -17.33 -8.46 -4.04
CA GLU A 120 -18.20 -9.64 -3.99
C GLU A 120 -17.44 -10.87 -3.50
N ASN A 121 -16.23 -11.11 -4.00
CA ASN A 121 -15.38 -12.23 -3.59
C ASN A 121 -14.72 -11.99 -2.22
N LEU A 122 -14.38 -10.76 -1.81
CA LEU A 122 -13.94 -10.49 -0.44
C LEU A 122 -15.07 -10.83 0.51
N LEU A 123 -16.28 -10.37 0.24
CA LEU A 123 -17.46 -10.67 1.06
C LEU A 123 -17.82 -12.17 1.05
N GLN A 124 -17.43 -12.92 0.01
CA GLN A 124 -17.57 -14.37 -0.04
C GLN A 124 -16.43 -15.13 0.67
N VAL A 125 -15.21 -14.59 0.68
CA VAL A 125 -14.02 -15.19 1.32
C VAL A 125 -13.95 -14.83 2.81
N LEU A 126 -14.50 -13.66 3.20
CA LEU A 126 -14.65 -13.24 4.58
C LEU A 126 -15.90 -13.92 5.16
N PRO A 127 -15.80 -14.61 6.30
CA PRO A 127 -16.98 -15.15 6.97
C PRO A 127 -18.00 -14.05 7.23
N VAL A 128 -19.30 -14.33 7.10
CA VAL A 128 -20.40 -13.35 7.30
C VAL A 128 -20.27 -12.61 8.64
N ALA A 129 -19.70 -13.26 9.66
CA ALA A 129 -19.38 -12.69 10.97
C ALA A 129 -18.39 -11.50 10.95
N VAL A 130 -17.71 -11.22 9.84
CA VAL A 130 -16.67 -10.19 9.71
C VAL A 130 -17.22 -8.83 9.28
N ALA A 131 -18.32 -8.82 8.52
CA ALA A 131 -18.91 -7.60 7.95
C ALA A 131 -19.20 -6.46 8.96
N PRO A 132 -19.64 -6.72 10.21
CA PRO A 132 -19.90 -5.66 11.19
C PRO A 132 -18.63 -4.93 11.68
N PHE A 133 -17.46 -5.52 11.48
CA PHE A 133 -16.19 -5.01 12.00
C PHE A 133 -15.39 -4.17 10.99
N LEU A 134 -15.89 -4.04 9.75
CA LEU A 134 -15.28 -3.17 8.74
C LEU A 134 -15.90 -1.77 8.79
N PRO A 135 -15.09 -0.71 8.97
CA PRO A 135 -15.60 0.66 8.94
C PRO A 135 -16.12 1.00 7.53
N VAL A 136 -17.33 1.55 7.46
CA VAL A 136 -18.00 1.92 6.19
C VAL A 136 -17.41 3.20 5.59
N THR A 137 -16.69 3.98 6.39
CA THR A 137 -16.21 5.34 6.07
C THR A 137 -14.71 5.46 5.86
N LEU A 138 -13.92 4.46 6.25
CA LEU A 138 -12.46 4.48 6.09
C LEU A 138 -12.03 3.68 4.85
N PRO A 139 -10.88 4.03 4.23
CA PRO A 139 -10.27 3.19 3.21
C PRO A 139 -10.06 1.79 3.77
N VAL A 140 -10.48 0.75 3.05
CA VAL A 140 -10.28 -0.63 3.49
C VAL A 140 -8.81 -0.98 3.31
N THR A 141 -8.08 -1.16 4.43
CA THR A 141 -6.68 -1.63 4.47
C THR A 141 -6.59 -3.13 4.77
N LEU A 142 -5.45 -3.77 4.52
CA LEU A 142 -5.26 -5.19 4.83
C LEU A 142 -5.33 -5.46 6.34
N THR A 143 -4.88 -4.51 7.15
CA THR A 143 -4.87 -4.55 8.61
C THR A 143 -6.29 -4.44 9.16
N LEU A 144 -7.12 -3.56 8.58
CA LEU A 144 -8.54 -3.50 8.91
C LEU A 144 -9.24 -4.82 8.57
N ILE A 145 -8.97 -5.40 7.39
CA ILE A 145 -9.54 -6.70 7.01
C ILE A 145 -9.07 -7.80 7.97
N LYS A 146 -7.76 -7.87 8.26
CA LYS A 146 -7.19 -8.86 9.19
C LYS A 146 -7.83 -8.74 10.57
N GLY A 147 -7.88 -7.54 11.14
CA GLY A 147 -8.46 -7.29 12.45
C GLY A 147 -9.95 -7.64 12.50
N ALA A 148 -10.70 -7.31 11.45
CA ALA A 148 -12.10 -7.69 11.33
C ALA A 148 -12.29 -9.21 11.27
N VAL A 149 -11.45 -9.94 10.52
CA VAL A 149 -11.49 -11.41 10.45
C VAL A 149 -11.12 -12.04 11.78
N GLU A 150 -10.03 -11.59 12.41
CA GLU A 150 -9.58 -12.13 13.70
C GLU A 150 -10.64 -11.90 14.78
N LYS A 151 -11.28 -10.73 14.81
CA LYS A 151 -12.39 -10.42 15.73
C LYS A 151 -13.66 -11.23 15.41
N GLY A 152 -14.03 -11.35 14.15
CA GLY A 152 -15.25 -12.05 13.72
C GLY A 152 -15.16 -13.58 13.77
N THR A 153 -13.95 -14.15 13.74
CA THR A 153 -13.75 -15.61 13.60
C THR A 153 -12.92 -16.24 14.71
N GLY A 154 -12.18 -15.46 15.48
CA GLY A 154 -11.23 -15.94 16.50
C GLY A 154 -10.00 -16.67 15.93
N LYS A 155 -9.84 -16.74 14.61
CA LYS A 155 -8.71 -17.44 13.95
C LYS A 155 -7.68 -16.44 13.45
N LYS A 156 -6.39 -16.78 13.59
CA LYS A 156 -5.27 -16.00 13.03
C LYS A 156 -5.17 -16.17 11.51
N VAL A 157 -4.89 -15.09 10.80
CA VAL A 157 -5.18 -14.94 9.37
C VAL A 157 -3.89 -14.82 8.54
N ALA A 158 -2.96 -15.76 8.71
CA ALA A 158 -1.68 -15.72 7.99
C ALA A 158 -1.83 -15.97 6.48
N ASP A 159 -2.66 -16.94 6.09
CA ASP A 159 -2.82 -17.35 4.68
C ASP A 159 -3.73 -16.40 3.87
N LEU A 160 -4.76 -15.84 4.50
CA LEU A 160 -5.62 -14.83 3.86
C LEU A 160 -4.81 -13.57 3.52
N LYS A 161 -3.80 -13.21 4.32
CA LYS A 161 -2.96 -12.02 4.09
C LYS A 161 -2.24 -12.09 2.74
N LYS A 162 -1.78 -13.28 2.34
CA LYS A 162 -1.12 -13.48 1.05
C LYS A 162 -2.12 -13.42 -0.11
N SER A 163 -3.23 -14.15 -0.05
CA SER A 163 -4.25 -14.12 -1.12
C SER A 163 -4.92 -12.74 -1.24
N LEU A 164 -5.22 -12.08 -0.13
CA LEU A 164 -5.74 -10.70 -0.15
C LEU A 164 -4.72 -9.73 -0.70
N LEU A 165 -3.43 -9.89 -0.42
CA LEU A 165 -2.38 -9.07 -0.99
C LEU A 165 -2.21 -9.32 -2.48
N ASP A 166 -2.19 -10.58 -2.92
CA ASP A 166 -2.05 -10.95 -4.33
C ASP A 166 -3.28 -10.46 -5.15
N LYS A 167 -4.48 -10.43 -4.55
CA LYS A 167 -5.67 -9.81 -5.12
C LYS A 167 -5.66 -8.29 -5.06
N ALA A 168 -5.31 -7.70 -3.92
CA ALA A 168 -5.17 -6.26 -3.71
C ALA A 168 -4.22 -5.59 -4.69
N THR A 169 -3.12 -6.29 -4.95
CA THR A 169 -2.07 -5.90 -5.88
C THR A 169 -2.33 -6.41 -7.28
N GLY A 170 -3.47 -7.03 -7.60
CA GLY A 170 -3.81 -7.54 -8.95
C GLY A 170 -2.86 -8.59 -9.54
N LYS A 171 -1.98 -9.18 -8.72
CA LYS A 171 -0.98 -10.19 -9.10
C LYS A 171 -1.60 -11.54 -9.45
N GLU A 172 -2.65 -11.97 -8.75
CA GLU A 172 -3.29 -13.29 -8.95
C GLU A 172 -3.95 -13.42 -10.34
N ASP A 173 -4.42 -12.30 -10.90
CA ASP A 173 -5.18 -12.29 -12.17
C ASP A 173 -4.34 -11.76 -13.37
N GLY A 174 -3.06 -11.46 -13.17
CA GLY A 174 -2.16 -10.93 -14.21
C GLY A 174 -2.47 -9.50 -14.66
N VAL A 175 -3.17 -8.73 -13.82
CA VAL A 175 -3.74 -7.40 -14.16
C VAL A 175 -2.85 -6.26 -13.65
N ALA A 176 -2.06 -6.50 -12.61
CA ALA A 176 -1.12 -5.51 -12.12
C ALA A 176 0.31 -5.84 -12.49
N ARG A 177 1.05 -4.80 -12.85
CA ARG A 177 2.45 -4.91 -13.22
C ARG A 177 3.28 -4.14 -12.21
N SER A 178 4.23 -4.83 -11.59
CA SER A 178 5.25 -4.18 -10.76
C SER A 178 6.08 -3.27 -11.66
N LEU A 179 6.03 -1.96 -11.43
CA LEU A 179 6.80 -0.98 -12.18
C LEU A 179 8.17 -0.76 -11.54
N TRP A 180 8.22 -0.85 -10.21
CA TRP A 180 9.41 -0.54 -9.44
C TRP A 180 9.31 -1.19 -8.07
N ILE A 181 10.38 -1.83 -7.61
CA ILE A 181 10.50 -2.40 -6.27
C ILE A 181 11.90 -2.15 -5.72
N HIS A 182 11.99 -1.44 -4.61
CA HIS A 182 13.26 -1.19 -3.92
C HIS A 182 13.08 -1.24 -2.42
N SER A 183 14.17 -1.51 -1.71
CA SER A 183 14.16 -1.63 -0.26
C SER A 183 15.37 -0.94 0.35
N GLN A 184 15.22 -0.51 1.59
CA GLN A 184 16.28 0.09 2.37
C GLN A 184 16.33 -0.53 3.76
N THR A 185 17.53 -0.95 4.15
CA THR A 185 17.81 -1.43 5.51
C THR A 185 17.73 -0.26 6.48
N LEU A 186 17.07 -0.49 7.62
CA LEU A 186 16.92 0.48 8.68
C LEU A 186 17.96 0.20 9.78
N THR A 187 18.66 1.25 10.20
CA THR A 187 19.81 1.15 11.13
C THR A 187 19.53 1.76 12.51
N SER A 188 18.43 2.49 12.63
CA SER A 188 17.90 3.08 13.87
C SER A 188 16.60 2.35 14.25
N ASP A 189 16.25 2.37 15.53
CA ASP A 189 14.99 1.81 16.05
C ASP A 189 13.90 2.90 16.22
N SER A 190 14.17 4.14 15.82
CA SER A 190 13.33 5.34 16.02
C SER A 190 13.21 6.18 14.74
N GLN A 191 12.32 7.18 14.77
CA GLN A 191 11.85 7.99 13.64
C GLN A 191 12.85 8.14 12.47
N HIS A 192 12.42 7.77 11.27
CA HIS A 192 13.24 7.79 10.07
C HIS A 192 12.59 8.62 8.97
N THR A 193 13.34 9.54 8.39
CA THR A 193 13.06 10.00 7.02
C THR A 193 14.01 9.26 6.10
N ILE A 194 13.45 8.49 5.16
CA ILE A 194 14.24 7.72 4.21
C ILE A 194 13.82 8.03 2.79
N THR A 195 14.79 8.01 1.88
CA THR A 195 14.55 8.15 0.44
C THR A 195 15.10 6.91 -0.26
N ILE A 196 14.22 6.18 -0.93
CA ILE A 196 14.51 4.97 -1.67
C ILE A 196 14.46 5.30 -3.15
N ASN A 197 15.59 5.11 -3.85
CA ASN A 197 15.74 5.40 -5.28
C ASN A 197 16.15 4.15 -6.03
N GLY A 198 15.79 4.09 -7.32
CA GLY A 198 16.34 3.09 -8.23
C GLY A 198 15.60 2.99 -9.54
N SER A 199 16.15 2.21 -10.46
CA SER A 199 15.58 2.03 -11.80
C SER A 199 14.42 1.03 -11.79
N GLY A 200 13.33 1.40 -12.41
CA GLY A 200 12.17 0.56 -12.67
C GLY A 200 11.96 0.31 -14.17
N VAL A 201 10.79 -0.24 -14.51
CA VAL A 201 10.41 -0.63 -15.87
C VAL A 201 10.39 0.54 -16.87
N GLN A 202 10.17 1.76 -16.38
CA GLN A 202 9.99 2.97 -17.19
C GLN A 202 11.08 4.03 -16.98
N GLY A 203 12.13 3.69 -16.22
CA GLY A 203 13.17 4.62 -15.79
C GLY A 203 13.27 4.71 -14.28
N ASP A 204 13.89 5.78 -13.77
CA ASP A 204 14.17 5.92 -12.34
C ASP A 204 12.97 6.45 -11.56
N TYR A 205 12.76 5.86 -10.38
CA TYR A 205 11.77 6.28 -9.40
C TYR A 205 12.46 6.66 -8.09
N SER A 206 11.80 7.52 -7.33
CA SER A 206 12.22 7.90 -5.98
C SER A 206 10.99 7.97 -5.08
N VAL A 207 11.09 7.41 -3.88
CA VAL A 207 10.06 7.50 -2.84
C VAL A 207 10.70 7.97 -1.55
N THR A 208 10.12 8.99 -0.93
CA THR A 208 10.48 9.42 0.43
C THR A 208 9.38 9.01 1.40
N LEU A 209 9.79 8.35 2.48
CA LEU A 209 8.91 7.91 3.57
C LEU A 209 9.38 8.54 4.88
N GLU A 210 8.42 8.96 5.68
CA GLU A 210 8.59 9.19 7.11
C GLU A 210 8.05 7.98 7.87
N ILE A 211 8.85 7.42 8.75
CA ILE A 211 8.52 6.24 9.55
C ILE A 211 8.64 6.63 11.01
N GLU A 212 7.53 6.58 11.74
CA GLU A 212 7.48 6.82 13.18
C GLU A 212 7.18 5.51 13.91
N VAL A 213 7.94 5.23 14.96
CA VAL A 213 7.82 4.01 15.78
C VAL A 213 7.45 4.46 17.20
N THR A 214 6.27 4.05 17.67
CA THR A 214 5.71 4.40 19.00
C THR A 214 5.38 3.17 19.83
#